data_AF-A0A4U3EAZ1-F1
#
_entry.id   AF-A0A4U3EAZ1-F1
#
_cell.length_a   1.000
_cell.length_b   1.000
_cell.length_c   1.000
_cell.angle_alpha   90.00
_cell.angle_beta   90.00
_cell.angle_gamma   90.00
#
_symmetry.space_group_name_H-M   'P 1'
#
loop_
_entity.id
_entity.type
_entity.pdbx_description
1 polymer ?
#
loop_
_entity_poly.entity_id
_entity_poly.type
_entity_poly.pdbx_seq_one_letter_code
_entity_poly.pdbx_strand_id
1 'polypeptide(L)'
;MDYYGLLPRFKFNRPLSYNEKKYQLKQKSVSELNGQSIVPDAKVISVNSHYLELVDKYYSSKGFLSLISAFGFFSFLVFFIFVIIKSLPDFGWKFSNSEKGILIFSVILIPAIILTLKVLKKEWFAWTHYPIRFDRKNRLVHVFRLNGSTYSVPWDSVFFTSGLSHRKEANKDYYISGHVLAEDNETVIDTFCLPATHS
;
A
#
# COMPACT_ATOMS: atom_id res chain seq x y z
N MET A 1 6.86 -6.88 -0.47
CA MET A 1 6.04 -5.84 0.20
C MET A 1 5.66 -4.78 -0.81
N ASP A 2 4.55 -5.01 -1.51
CA ASP A 2 4.06 -4.11 -2.54
C ASP A 2 3.24 -2.94 -1.96
N TYR A 3 3.86 -1.77 -1.88
CA TYR A 3 3.20 -0.50 -1.52
C TYR A 3 2.63 0.24 -2.75
N TYR A 4 2.66 -0.37 -3.94
CA TYR A 4 2.14 0.24 -5.15
C TYR A 4 0.64 0.48 -5.03
N GLY A 5 0.18 1.67 -5.35
CA GLY A 5 -1.19 2.13 -5.13
C GLY A 5 -1.39 2.93 -3.83
N LEU A 6 -0.50 2.77 -2.82
CA LEU A 6 -0.53 3.57 -1.57
C LEU A 6 0.48 4.73 -1.57
N LEU A 7 1.74 4.46 -1.96
CA LEU A 7 2.81 5.46 -2.02
C LEU A 7 2.96 6.05 -3.43
N PRO A 8 3.16 5.25 -4.50
CA PRO A 8 2.83 5.65 -5.85
C PRO A 8 1.36 5.31 -6.13
N ARG A 9 0.54 6.28 -6.55
CA ARG A 9 -0.87 6.02 -6.86
C ARG A 9 -1.00 5.22 -8.17
N PHE A 10 -2.10 4.46 -8.30
CA PHE A 10 -2.46 3.85 -9.58
C PHE A 10 -2.65 4.94 -10.65
N LYS A 11 -2.21 4.65 -11.87
CA LYS A 11 -2.50 5.47 -13.04
C LYS A 11 -3.88 5.11 -13.56
N PHE A 12 -4.79 6.08 -13.55
CA PHE A 12 -6.15 5.98 -14.10
C PHE A 12 -6.24 6.64 -15.47
N ASN A 13 -7.35 6.43 -16.18
CA ASN A 13 -7.63 6.96 -17.51
C ASN A 13 -6.57 6.55 -18.54
N ARG A 14 -6.18 5.28 -18.50
CA ARG A 14 -5.26 4.66 -19.45
C ARG A 14 -5.89 3.40 -20.04
N PRO A 15 -5.50 2.99 -21.26
CA PRO A 15 -5.92 1.70 -21.78
C PRO A 15 -5.31 0.55 -20.98
N LEU A 16 -5.98 -0.60 -21.03
CA LEU A 16 -5.45 -1.87 -20.56
C LEU A 16 -4.13 -2.22 -21.27
N SER A 17 -3.12 -2.59 -20.48
CA SER A 17 -1.83 -3.05 -20.96
C SER A 17 -1.94 -4.43 -21.62
N TYR A 18 -1.01 -4.74 -22.53
CA TYR A 18 -0.93 -6.06 -23.16
C TYR A 18 -0.86 -7.20 -22.13
N ASN A 19 -0.07 -7.03 -21.05
CA ASN A 19 0.03 -8.04 -20.00
C ASN A 19 -1.28 -8.19 -19.22
N GLU A 20 -1.98 -7.08 -18.95
CA GLU A 20 -3.28 -7.11 -18.26
C GLU A 20 -4.32 -7.86 -19.09
N LYS A 21 -4.34 -7.62 -20.42
CA LYS A 21 -5.16 -8.37 -21.39
C LYS A 21 -4.76 -9.84 -21.48
N LYS A 22 -3.46 -10.15 -21.51
CA LYS A 22 -2.94 -11.53 -21.63
C LYS A 22 -3.27 -12.40 -20.43
N TYR A 23 -3.20 -11.85 -19.22
CA TYR A 23 -3.43 -12.57 -17.96
C TYR A 23 -4.81 -12.28 -17.36
N GLN A 24 -5.80 -12.01 -18.23
CA GLN A 24 -7.18 -11.82 -17.81
C GLN A 24 -7.75 -13.08 -17.16
N LEU A 25 -8.40 -12.90 -16.01
CA LEU A 25 -9.15 -13.93 -15.30
C LEU A 25 -10.63 -13.76 -15.61
N LYS A 26 -11.26 -14.78 -16.22
CA LYS A 26 -12.67 -14.72 -16.59
C LYS A 26 -13.55 -15.23 -15.44
N GLN A 27 -14.49 -14.41 -15.02
CA GLN A 27 -15.55 -14.77 -14.09
C GLN A 27 -16.39 -15.86 -14.76
N LYS A 28 -16.54 -17.02 -14.11
CA LYS A 28 -17.20 -18.26 -14.60
C LYS A 28 -16.30 -19.27 -15.31
N SER A 29 -15.02 -18.99 -15.55
CA SER A 29 -14.06 -20.05 -15.92
C SER A 29 -13.36 -20.55 -14.67
N VAL A 30 -13.35 -21.86 -14.46
CA VAL A 30 -12.50 -22.48 -13.44
C VAL A 30 -11.06 -22.44 -13.96
N SER A 31 -10.15 -21.92 -13.16
CA SER A 31 -8.72 -22.02 -13.45
C SER A 31 -8.18 -23.33 -12.89
N GLU A 32 -7.65 -24.17 -13.77
CA GLU A 32 -6.98 -25.40 -13.36
C GLU A 32 -5.65 -25.04 -12.69
N LEU A 33 -5.49 -25.45 -11.43
CA LEU A 33 -4.29 -25.20 -10.65
C LEU A 33 -3.20 -26.26 -10.87
N ASN A 34 -3.41 -27.25 -11.76
CA ASN A 34 -2.46 -28.32 -12.09
C ASN A 34 -1.83 -29.00 -10.87
N GLY A 35 -2.64 -29.24 -9.82
CA GLY A 35 -2.19 -29.86 -8.58
C GLY A 35 -1.46 -28.93 -7.60
N GLN A 36 -1.37 -27.63 -7.89
CA GLN A 36 -0.87 -26.64 -6.94
C GLN A 36 -1.87 -26.41 -5.80
N SER A 37 -1.37 -26.36 -4.57
CA SER A 37 -2.17 -26.02 -3.41
C SER A 37 -2.39 -24.52 -3.31
N ILE A 38 -3.58 -24.12 -2.87
CA ILE A 38 -3.87 -22.73 -2.53
C ILE A 38 -3.23 -22.45 -1.17
N VAL A 39 -2.46 -21.37 -1.07
CA VAL A 39 -1.87 -20.95 0.21
C VAL A 39 -3.01 -20.42 1.10
N PRO A 40 -3.30 -21.07 2.24
CA PRO A 40 -4.28 -20.55 3.18
C PRO A 40 -3.70 -19.29 3.82
N ASP A 41 -4.47 -18.20 3.81
CA ASP A 41 -4.05 -16.91 4.34
C ASP A 41 -5.22 -16.22 5.06
N ALA A 42 -4.91 -15.49 6.13
CA ALA A 42 -5.88 -14.82 6.99
C ALA A 42 -6.32 -13.48 6.39
N LYS A 43 -6.96 -13.56 5.21
CA LYS A 43 -7.37 -12.39 4.42
C LYS A 43 -8.88 -12.21 4.30
N VAL A 44 -9.65 -13.16 4.84
CA VAL A 44 -11.11 -13.10 4.90
C VAL A 44 -11.52 -12.44 6.21
N ILE A 45 -12.30 -11.36 6.13
CA ILE A 45 -12.87 -10.68 7.29
C ILE A 45 -14.14 -11.41 7.72
N SER A 46 -15.01 -11.72 6.76
CA SER A 46 -16.29 -12.38 6.99
C SER A 46 -16.72 -13.16 5.76
N VAL A 47 -17.30 -14.34 5.97
CA VAL A 47 -17.93 -15.13 4.91
C VAL A 47 -19.27 -15.67 5.40
N ASN A 48 -20.30 -15.53 4.57
CA ASN A 48 -21.59 -16.19 4.79
C ASN A 48 -22.18 -16.61 3.44
N SER A 49 -23.47 -16.98 3.39
CA SER A 49 -24.15 -17.38 2.14
C SER A 49 -24.35 -16.21 1.16
N HIS A 50 -24.51 -14.99 1.66
CA HIS A 50 -24.83 -13.81 0.85
C HIS A 50 -23.60 -13.05 0.35
N TYR A 51 -22.54 -12.95 1.15
CA TYR A 51 -21.35 -12.19 0.81
C TYR A 51 -20.03 -12.83 1.27
N LEU A 52 -18.96 -12.38 0.64
CA LEU A 52 -17.58 -12.58 1.05
C LEU A 52 -16.92 -11.22 1.21
N GLU A 53 -16.30 -10.97 2.36
CA GLU A 53 -15.59 -9.73 2.64
C GLU A 53 -14.11 -10.02 2.89
N LEU A 54 -13.26 -9.36 2.12
CA LEU A 54 -11.81 -9.54 2.11
C LEU A 54 -11.13 -8.25 2.54
N VAL A 55 -9.93 -8.38 3.11
CA VAL A 55 -9.00 -7.26 3.26
C VAL A 55 -8.46 -6.82 1.89
N ASP A 56 -7.80 -5.67 1.85
CA ASP A 56 -7.05 -5.22 0.68
C ASP A 56 -5.62 -5.78 0.68
N LYS A 57 -4.91 -5.55 -0.43
CA LYS A 57 -3.50 -5.98 -0.56
C LYS A 57 -2.55 -5.35 0.47
N TYR A 58 -2.81 -4.12 0.94
CA TYR A 58 -1.90 -3.41 1.84
C TYR A 58 -1.94 -3.96 3.26
N TYR A 59 -3.00 -4.69 3.63
CA TYR A 59 -3.15 -5.26 4.96
C TYR A 59 -1.96 -6.13 5.39
N SER A 60 -1.31 -6.84 4.46
CA SER A 60 -0.16 -7.68 4.80
C SER A 60 1.10 -6.90 5.14
N SER A 61 1.31 -5.76 4.48
CA SER A 61 2.52 -4.94 4.64
C SER A 61 2.32 -3.82 5.68
N LYS A 62 1.07 -3.56 6.07
CA LYS A 62 0.67 -2.57 7.07
C LYS A 62 1.51 -2.71 8.35
N GLY A 63 2.07 -1.59 8.80
CA GLY A 63 2.81 -1.53 10.06
C GLY A 63 4.32 -1.79 9.93
N PHE A 64 4.78 -2.44 8.85
CA PHE A 64 6.22 -2.61 8.63
C PHE A 64 6.91 -1.26 8.38
N LEU A 65 6.31 -0.42 7.53
CA LEU A 65 6.82 0.92 7.28
C LEU A 65 6.73 1.82 8.52
N SER A 66 5.67 1.68 9.33
CA SER A 66 5.54 2.31 10.64
C SER A 66 6.67 1.90 11.57
N LEU A 67 7.03 0.61 11.62
CA LEU A 67 8.09 0.11 12.49
C LEU A 67 9.44 0.74 12.13
N ILE A 68 9.81 0.71 10.85
CA ILE A 68 11.04 1.34 10.35
C ILE A 68 11.03 2.85 10.61
N SER A 69 9.91 3.51 10.33
CA SER A 69 9.79 4.96 10.49
C SER A 69 9.81 5.38 11.96
N ALA A 70 9.21 4.60 12.86
CA ALA A 70 9.25 4.83 14.30
C ALA A 70 10.67 4.67 14.82
N PHE A 71 11.36 3.58 14.45
CA PHE A 71 12.76 3.38 14.85
C PHE A 71 13.66 4.50 14.34
N GLY A 72 13.51 4.90 13.08
CA GLY A 72 14.21 6.05 12.51
C GLY A 72 13.91 7.35 13.24
N PHE A 73 12.62 7.65 13.48
CA PHE A 73 12.19 8.86 14.17
C PHE A 73 12.78 8.96 15.58
N PHE A 74 12.65 7.91 16.40
CA PHE A 74 13.19 7.91 17.76
C PHE A 74 14.72 7.94 17.78
N SER A 75 15.39 7.21 16.88
CA SER A 75 16.85 7.23 16.75
C SER A 75 17.37 8.63 16.41
N PHE A 76 16.80 9.28 15.38
CA PHE A 76 17.20 10.64 15.01
C PHE A 76 16.87 11.65 16.09
N LEU A 77 15.73 11.51 16.78
CA LEU A 77 15.34 12.40 17.88
C LEU A 77 16.30 12.29 19.06
N VAL A 78 16.62 11.07 19.51
CA VAL A 78 17.58 10.82 20.59
C VAL A 78 18.97 11.35 20.22
N PHE A 79 19.41 11.10 18.99
CA PHE A 79 20.71 11.59 18.51
C PHE A 79 20.74 13.12 18.44
N PHE A 80 19.65 13.76 18.00
CA PHE A 80 19.54 15.22 17.96
C PHE A 80 19.58 15.83 19.37
N ILE A 81 18.86 15.24 20.33
CA ILE A 81 18.90 15.66 21.73
C ILE A 81 20.31 15.46 22.31
N PHE A 82 20.98 14.35 22.00
CA PHE A 82 22.36 14.11 22.44
C PHE A 82 23.34 15.17 21.92
N VAL A 83 23.24 15.55 20.64
CA VAL A 83 24.06 16.63 20.06
C VAL A 83 23.80 17.95 20.80
N ILE A 84 22.55 18.31 21.05
CA ILE A 84 22.20 19.52 21.81
C ILE A 84 22.84 19.48 23.21
N ILE A 85 22.62 18.42 23.98
CA ILE A 85 23.14 18.29 25.35
C ILE A 85 24.66 18.40 25.39
N LYS A 86 25.37 17.79 24.43
CA LYS A 86 26.83 17.86 24.37
C LYS A 86 27.36 19.23 23.98
N SER A 87 26.58 20.02 23.26
CA SER A 87 27.00 21.35 22.83
C SER A 87 26.54 22.48 23.74
N LEU A 88 25.60 22.23 24.67
CA LEU A 88 25.15 23.21 25.68
C LEU A 88 26.27 23.76 26.60
N PRO A 89 27.23 22.97 27.11
CA PRO A 89 28.28 23.46 28.01
C PRO A 89 29.26 24.45 27.37
N ASP A 90 29.40 24.41 26.04
CA ASP A 90 30.34 25.22 25.27
C ASP A 90 29.68 26.45 24.61
N PHE A 91 28.44 26.79 25.01
CA PHE A 91 27.66 27.87 24.42
C PHE A 91 28.16 29.25 24.90
N GLY A 92 29.36 29.62 24.47
CA GLY A 92 29.88 30.98 24.55
C GLY A 92 29.45 31.79 23.31
N TRP A 93 29.40 33.12 23.39
CA TRP A 93 29.10 34.02 22.26
C TRP A 93 30.23 34.08 21.19
N LYS A 94 30.96 32.99 21.00
CA LYS A 94 32.02 32.85 20.00
C LYS A 94 31.76 31.55 19.25
N PHE A 95 31.44 31.68 17.97
CA PHE A 95 31.18 30.59 17.02
C PHE A 95 32.26 29.50 17.08
N SER A 96 32.12 28.58 18.03
CA SER A 96 33.10 27.56 18.37
C SER A 96 32.90 26.32 17.49
N ASN A 97 33.79 25.34 17.61
CA ASN A 97 33.65 24.06 16.90
C ASN A 97 32.37 23.32 17.28
N SER A 98 31.88 23.50 18.52
CA SER A 98 30.62 22.93 19.03
C SER A 98 29.39 23.46 18.27
N GLU A 99 29.28 24.77 18.06
CA GLU A 99 28.16 25.42 17.36
C GLU A 99 28.09 25.01 15.88
N LYS A 100 29.24 24.91 15.20
CA LYS A 100 29.31 24.39 13.82
C LYS A 100 28.81 22.95 13.73
N GLY A 101 29.14 22.12 14.72
CA GLY A 101 28.64 20.76 14.83
C GLY A 101 27.12 20.71 14.89
N ILE A 102 26.49 21.49 15.78
CA ILE A 102 25.03 21.56 15.89
C ILE A 102 24.42 21.95 14.55
N LEU A 103 24.94 22.99 13.89
CA LEU A 103 24.39 23.46 12.62
C LEU A 103 24.45 22.37 11.54
N ILE A 104 25.61 21.72 11.37
CA ILE A 104 25.78 20.64 10.38
C ILE A 104 24.82 19.48 10.67
N PHE A 105 24.76 19.01 11.92
CA PHE A 105 23.86 17.92 12.29
C PHE A 105 22.39 18.31 12.18
N SER A 106 22.02 19.55 12.50
CA SER A 106 20.64 20.04 12.38
C SER A 106 20.14 20.01 10.93
N VAL A 107 20.99 20.38 9.97
CA VAL A 107 20.66 20.36 8.54
C VAL A 107 20.34 18.94 8.04
N ILE A 108 20.93 17.91 8.65
CA ILE A 108 20.70 16.51 8.27
C ILE A 108 19.55 15.89 9.08
N LEU A 109 19.56 16.09 10.40
CA LEU A 109 18.65 15.41 11.33
C LEU A 109 17.24 15.99 11.30
N ILE A 110 17.07 17.31 11.16
CA ILE A 110 15.74 17.91 11.12
C ILE A 110 14.93 17.39 9.91
N PRO A 111 15.46 17.39 8.67
CA PRO A 111 14.75 16.79 7.54
C PRO A 111 14.46 15.29 7.74
N ALA A 112 15.40 14.54 8.32
CA ALA A 112 15.21 13.11 8.58
C ALA A 112 14.08 12.85 9.60
N ILE A 113 14.01 13.64 10.67
CA ILE A 113 12.93 13.60 11.67
C ILE A 113 11.58 13.96 11.02
N ILE A 114 11.55 15.03 10.23
CA ILE A 114 10.31 15.45 9.53
C ILE A 114 9.85 14.37 8.55
N LEU A 115 10.77 13.76 7.80
CA LEU A 115 10.43 12.73 6.82
C LEU A 115 9.90 11.46 7.49
N THR A 116 10.60 10.96 8.52
CA THR A 116 10.16 9.79 9.28
C THR A 116 8.83 10.02 9.99
N LEU A 117 8.62 11.21 10.56
CA LEU A 117 7.34 11.60 11.16
C LEU A 117 6.20 11.68 10.12
N LYS A 118 6.46 12.20 8.91
CA LYS A 118 5.46 12.25 7.83
C LYS A 118 5.02 10.84 7.42
N VAL A 119 5.95 9.90 7.31
CA VAL A 119 5.63 8.51 6.98
C VAL A 119 4.84 7.86 8.12
N LEU A 120 5.28 8.05 9.37
CA LEU A 120 4.59 7.53 10.56
C LEU A 120 3.15 8.05 10.64
N LYS A 121 2.96 9.35 10.46
CA LYS A 121 1.62 9.97 10.43
C LYS A 121 0.76 9.38 9.31
N LYS A 122 1.34 9.11 8.13
CA LYS A 122 0.58 8.53 7.01
C LYS A 122 0.07 7.12 7.33
N GLU A 123 0.85 6.29 8.01
CA GLU A 123 0.41 4.93 8.35
C GLU A 123 -0.47 4.86 9.60
N TRP A 124 -0.13 5.60 10.66
CA TRP A 124 -0.86 5.57 11.94
C TRP A 124 -2.26 6.17 11.86
N PHE A 125 -2.46 7.16 11.00
CA PHE A 125 -3.78 7.78 10.78
C PHE A 125 -4.52 7.19 9.57
N ALA A 126 -4.03 6.09 9.00
CA ALA A 126 -4.73 5.36 7.95
C ALA A 126 -5.63 4.27 8.55
N TRP A 127 -6.74 3.98 7.86
CA TRP A 127 -7.66 2.89 8.21
C TRP A 127 -6.94 1.55 8.39
N THR A 128 -7.39 0.72 9.32
CA THR A 128 -6.77 -0.58 9.63
C THR A 128 -6.69 -1.50 8.42
N HIS A 129 -7.75 -1.51 7.60
CA HIS A 129 -7.86 -2.24 6.34
C HIS A 129 -8.89 -1.53 5.45
N TYR A 130 -8.86 -1.82 4.15
CA TYR A 130 -9.78 -1.28 3.14
C TYR A 130 -10.62 -2.44 2.57
N PRO A 131 -11.80 -2.74 3.14
CA PRO A 131 -12.51 -3.96 2.81
C PRO A 131 -13.05 -3.95 1.38
N ILE A 132 -13.05 -5.13 0.76
CA ILE A 132 -13.69 -5.42 -0.53
C ILE A 132 -14.74 -6.49 -0.28
N ARG A 133 -16.01 -6.17 -0.57
CA ARG A 133 -17.14 -7.08 -0.36
C ARG A 133 -17.72 -7.54 -1.68
N PHE A 134 -17.76 -8.85 -1.87
CA PHE A 134 -18.45 -9.53 -2.95
C PHE A 134 -19.84 -9.93 -2.48
N ASP A 135 -20.86 -9.23 -2.96
CA ASP A 135 -22.26 -9.59 -2.76
C ASP A 135 -22.67 -10.60 -3.85
N ARG A 136 -22.90 -11.85 -3.43
CA ARG A 136 -23.28 -12.93 -4.33
C ARG A 136 -24.74 -12.85 -4.74
N LYS A 137 -25.61 -12.27 -3.91
CA LYS A 137 -27.06 -12.17 -4.16
C LYS A 137 -27.33 -11.14 -5.25
N ASN A 138 -26.74 -9.95 -5.11
CA ASN A 138 -26.92 -8.86 -6.07
C ASN A 138 -25.87 -8.85 -7.19
N ARG A 139 -24.86 -9.74 -7.11
CA ARG A 139 -23.70 -9.78 -8.02
C ARG A 139 -22.99 -8.44 -8.13
N LEU A 140 -22.76 -7.81 -6.99
CA LEU A 140 -22.07 -6.53 -6.86
C LEU A 140 -20.74 -6.71 -6.11
N VAL A 141 -19.79 -5.85 -6.42
CA VAL A 141 -18.55 -5.67 -5.68
C VAL A 141 -18.58 -4.29 -5.06
N HIS A 142 -18.56 -4.24 -3.73
CA HIS A 142 -18.43 -3.01 -2.97
C HIS A 142 -16.97 -2.82 -2.59
N VAL A 143 -16.40 -1.68 -2.97
CA VAL A 143 -14.99 -1.35 -2.76
C VAL A 143 -14.89 -0.13 -1.86
N PHE A 144 -14.09 -0.25 -0.80
CA PHE A 144 -13.72 0.86 0.07
C PHE A 144 -12.38 1.45 -0.40
N ARG A 145 -12.36 2.72 -0.80
CA ARG A 145 -11.17 3.40 -1.33
C ARG A 145 -10.27 3.92 -0.20
N LEU A 146 -9.01 4.19 -0.55
CA LEU A 146 -8.02 4.80 0.34
C LEU A 146 -8.44 6.18 0.90
N ASN A 147 -9.29 6.91 0.18
CA ASN A 147 -9.81 8.21 0.61
C ASN A 147 -11.05 8.10 1.51
N GLY A 148 -11.50 6.89 1.86
CA GLY A 148 -12.70 6.65 2.66
C GLY A 148 -14.02 6.64 1.88
N SER A 149 -14.01 6.94 0.58
CA SER A 149 -15.20 6.79 -0.25
C SER A 149 -15.46 5.33 -0.60
N THR A 150 -16.72 4.98 -0.80
CA THR A 150 -17.13 3.65 -1.24
C THR A 150 -17.82 3.72 -2.59
N TYR A 151 -17.69 2.66 -3.38
CA TYR A 151 -18.45 2.53 -4.61
C TYR A 151 -18.82 1.06 -4.85
N SER A 152 -19.84 0.85 -5.69
CA SER A 152 -20.34 -0.48 -6.01
C SER A 152 -20.32 -0.68 -7.52
N VAL A 153 -19.85 -1.82 -7.98
CA VAL A 153 -19.81 -2.18 -9.41
C VAL A 153 -20.38 -3.58 -9.62
N PRO A 154 -21.07 -3.84 -10.74
CA PRO A 154 -21.45 -5.20 -11.11
C PRO A 154 -20.22 -6.12 -11.21
N TRP A 155 -20.28 -7.30 -10.59
CA TRP A 155 -19.21 -8.30 -10.64
C TRP A 155 -18.82 -8.69 -12.07
N ASP A 156 -19.80 -8.69 -12.97
CA ASP A 156 -19.60 -9.05 -14.39
C ASP A 156 -18.90 -7.98 -15.21
N SER A 157 -18.95 -6.72 -14.79
CA SER A 157 -18.31 -5.61 -15.51
C SER A 157 -16.86 -5.37 -15.06
N VAL A 158 -16.43 -6.00 -13.96
CA VAL A 158 -15.06 -5.87 -13.48
C VAL A 158 -14.14 -6.63 -14.43
N PHE A 159 -12.98 -6.07 -14.74
CA PHE A 159 -11.94 -6.79 -15.47
C PHE A 159 -10.90 -7.32 -14.47
N PHE A 160 -10.92 -8.62 -14.18
CA PHE A 160 -9.94 -9.23 -13.29
C PHE A 160 -8.67 -9.64 -14.05
N THR A 161 -7.51 -9.32 -13.50
CA THR A 161 -6.21 -9.72 -14.06
C THR A 161 -5.17 -9.90 -12.96
N SER A 162 -4.30 -10.89 -13.14
CA SER A 162 -3.15 -11.18 -12.24
C SER A 162 -1.86 -10.49 -12.68
N GLY A 163 -1.91 -9.66 -13.74
CA GLY A 163 -0.74 -9.13 -14.42
C GLY A 163 -0.54 -7.61 -14.28
N LEU A 164 -0.30 -7.10 -13.07
CA LEU A 164 0.22 -5.74 -12.96
C LEU A 164 1.73 -5.74 -13.22
N SER A 165 2.11 -5.13 -14.34
CA SER A 165 3.48 -4.96 -14.82
C SER A 165 4.26 -3.94 -13.99
N HIS A 166 4.33 -4.08 -12.67
CA HIS A 166 5.26 -3.29 -11.86
C HIS A 166 6.60 -4.01 -11.78
N ARG A 167 7.37 -3.88 -12.86
CA ARG A 167 8.74 -4.33 -13.09
C ARG A 167 9.01 -5.82 -12.79
N LYS A 168 9.70 -6.48 -13.72
CA LYS A 168 10.39 -7.76 -13.47
C LYS A 168 11.58 -7.52 -12.51
N GLU A 169 11.32 -7.13 -11.27
CA GLU A 169 12.32 -7.10 -10.22
C GLU A 169 12.04 -8.23 -9.22
N ALA A 170 13.09 -8.66 -8.52
CA ALA A 170 13.27 -9.99 -7.93
C ALA A 170 12.24 -10.41 -6.85
N ASN A 171 11.33 -9.53 -6.42
CA ASN A 171 10.29 -9.83 -5.44
C ASN A 171 8.90 -9.65 -6.07
N LYS A 172 8.39 -10.71 -6.69
CA LYS A 172 7.07 -10.72 -7.34
C LYS A 172 5.98 -10.98 -6.30
N ASP A 173 5.40 -9.92 -5.75
CA ASP A 173 4.11 -10.03 -5.08
C ASP A 173 3.04 -10.19 -6.18
N TYR A 174 2.52 -11.40 -6.37
CA TYR A 174 1.39 -11.64 -7.25
C TYR A 174 0.10 -11.35 -6.50
N TYR A 175 -0.73 -10.50 -7.08
CA TYR A 175 -2.06 -10.22 -6.59
C TYR A 175 -3.03 -10.06 -7.76
N ILE A 176 -4.30 -10.31 -7.48
CA ILE A 176 -5.36 -10.13 -8.45
C ILE A 176 -5.85 -8.68 -8.34
N SER A 177 -5.90 -8.00 -9.47
CA SER A 177 -6.49 -6.67 -9.60
C SER A 177 -7.83 -6.75 -10.31
N GLY A 178 -8.79 -5.97 -9.84
CA GLY A 178 -10.07 -5.72 -10.50
C GLY A 178 -10.06 -4.30 -11.06
N HIS A 179 -10.01 -4.19 -12.38
CA HIS A 179 -10.14 -2.91 -13.07
C HIS A 179 -11.62 -2.61 -13.33
N VAL A 180 -12.03 -1.38 -13.03
CA VAL A 180 -13.31 -0.84 -13.45
C VAL A 180 -13.06 -0.11 -14.76
N LEU A 181 -13.69 -0.60 -15.83
CA LEU A 181 -13.52 -0.06 -17.17
C LEU A 181 -14.56 1.03 -17.47
N ALA A 182 -14.23 1.92 -18.40
CA ALA A 182 -15.17 2.83 -19.01
C ALA A 182 -16.13 2.09 -19.96
N GLU A 183 -17.11 2.82 -20.51
CA GLU A 183 -18.08 2.27 -21.46
C GLU A 183 -17.42 1.70 -22.73
N ASP A 184 -16.21 2.17 -23.06
CA ASP A 184 -15.38 1.67 -24.16
C ASP A 184 -14.80 0.26 -23.92
N ASN A 185 -14.93 -0.31 -22.71
CA ASN A 185 -14.34 -1.58 -22.28
C ASN A 185 -12.80 -1.68 -22.48
N GLU A 186 -12.10 -0.54 -22.55
CA GLU A 186 -10.65 -0.51 -22.70
C GLU A 186 -9.96 0.39 -21.69
N THR A 187 -10.60 1.50 -21.31
CA THR A 187 -10.01 2.51 -20.43
C THR A 187 -10.25 2.17 -18.96
N VAL A 188 -9.18 2.10 -18.16
CA VAL A 188 -9.25 1.84 -16.72
C VAL A 188 -9.59 3.12 -15.97
N ILE A 189 -10.80 3.19 -15.40
CA ILE A 189 -11.27 4.31 -14.57
C ILE A 189 -10.83 4.13 -13.12
N ASP A 190 -10.97 2.92 -12.58
CA ASP A 190 -10.64 2.62 -11.19
C ASP A 190 -10.00 1.24 -11.08
N THR A 191 -9.32 0.99 -9.97
CA THR A 191 -8.65 -0.29 -9.71
C THR A 191 -8.68 -0.60 -8.23
N PHE A 192 -9.15 -1.80 -7.91
CA PHE A 192 -9.00 -2.38 -6.58
C PHE A 192 -8.15 -3.64 -6.68
N CYS A 193 -7.55 -4.04 -5.56
CA CYS A 193 -6.66 -5.19 -5.51
C CYS A 193 -7.08 -6.12 -4.39
N LEU A 194 -7.19 -7.39 -4.72
CA LEU A 194 -7.42 -8.45 -3.75
C LEU A 194 -6.17 -8.63 -2.88
N PRO A 195 -6.32 -9.27 -1.71
CA PRO A 195 -5.20 -9.56 -0.83
C PRO A 195 -4.00 -10.13 -1.59
N ALA A 196 -2.84 -9.53 -1.39
CA ALA A 196 -1.59 -10.10 -1.88
C ALA A 196 -1.18 -11.28 -0.99
N THR A 197 -0.72 -12.34 -1.62
CA THR A 197 -0.06 -13.46 -0.95
C THR A 197 1.44 -13.23 -1.04
N HIS A 198 2.12 -13.24 0.09
CA HIS A 198 3.58 -13.25 0.15
C HIS A 198 4.00 -14.69 0.43
N SER A 199 4.77 -15.29 -0.49
CA SER A 199 5.39 -16.61 -0.32
C SER A 199 6.68 -16.50 0.48
#